data_AF-A0A935VCN4-F1
#
_entry.id   AF-A0A935VCN4-F1
#
_cell.length_a   1.000
_cell.length_b   1.000
_cell.length_c   1.000
_cell.angle_alpha   90.00
_cell.angle_beta   90.00
_cell.angle_gamma   90.00
#
_symmetry.space_group_name_H-M   'P 1'
#
loop_
_entity.id
_entity.type
_entity.pdbx_description
1 polymer ?
#
loop_
_entity_poly.entity_id
_entity_poly.type
_entity_poly.pdbx_seq_one_letter_code
_entity_poly.pdbx_strand_id
1 'polypeptide(L)'
;MLKPYSFILYLLALVSFFFVGISFAGIVGAAKNQGLAGGAILLGYGMVSALIGLIISIFISYKSPRPLIIRLNVVLAICSLGFYAYYHLKYIENQKIKDQEEQKTEQPKQQTIPIGLPVSLVSVYDKTVQPIETKGLGMFSPNVSETTTLYFYNYQLPEKSVYQNAVTDSITFKKTAYGEFDIAAAPSYLVPEHLKLDYGILYFKAISVTNDFVEIEVNKLTHQTAFVHKSSGELKYWPAFLLTVNSVEFIHPETQNIYVKPLNHAGIVKQSYNFMQPLKINQDWMYVLLLNDDFETVGKGWIKWNDNGNLLITYSFLS
;
A
#
# COMPACT_ATOMS: atom_id res chain seq x y z
N MET A 1 11.28 52.01 -1.17
CA MET A 1 9.86 52.23 -0.86
C MET A 1 9.02 51.46 -1.86
N LEU A 2 8.23 50.48 -1.41
CA LEU A 2 7.32 49.70 -2.25
C LEU A 2 6.22 50.63 -2.77
N LYS A 3 6.18 50.85 -4.09
CA LYS A 3 5.15 51.68 -4.71
C LYS A 3 3.86 50.85 -4.86
N PRO A 4 2.71 51.30 -4.35
CA PRO A 4 1.48 50.48 -4.32
C PRO A 4 1.01 50.06 -5.72
N TYR A 5 1.22 50.90 -6.73
CA TYR A 5 0.86 50.58 -8.11
C TYR A 5 1.74 49.49 -8.77
N SER A 6 2.84 49.08 -8.13
CA SER A 6 3.73 48.01 -8.63
C SER A 6 3.38 46.63 -8.07
N PHE A 7 2.39 46.53 -7.16
CA PHE A 7 2.02 45.25 -6.55
C PHE A 7 1.55 44.21 -7.58
N ILE A 8 0.79 44.67 -8.59
CA ILE A 8 0.32 43.83 -9.70
C ILE A 8 1.51 43.28 -10.51
N LEU A 9 2.58 44.07 -10.70
CA LEU A 9 3.77 43.63 -11.41
C LEU A 9 4.45 42.47 -10.68
N TYR A 10 4.56 42.55 -9.35
CA TYR A 10 5.17 41.52 -8.53
C TYR A 10 4.39 40.21 -8.60
N LEU A 11 3.07 40.29 -8.47
CA LEU A 11 2.19 39.12 -8.55
C LEU A 11 2.25 38.47 -9.93
N LEU A 12 2.13 39.25 -11.01
CA LEU A 12 2.17 38.74 -12.37
C LEU A 12 3.55 38.18 -12.75
N ALA A 13 4.64 38.81 -12.29
CA ALA A 13 5.98 38.29 -12.51
C ALA A 13 6.19 36.96 -11.78
N LEU A 14 5.72 36.83 -10.54
CA LEU A 14 5.80 35.59 -9.77
C LEU A 14 5.08 34.45 -10.51
N VAL A 15 3.83 34.67 -10.95
CA VAL A 15 3.05 33.65 -11.67
C VAL A 15 3.66 33.32 -13.03
N SER A 16 4.07 34.34 -13.81
CA SER A 16 4.65 34.12 -15.13
C SER A 16 5.96 33.33 -15.06
N PHE A 17 6.87 33.70 -14.16
CA PHE A 17 8.15 33.03 -14.02
C PHE A 17 8.03 31.63 -13.41
N PHE A 18 6.98 31.37 -12.62
CA PHE A 18 6.66 30.01 -12.16
C PHE A 18 6.40 29.07 -13.35
N PHE A 19 5.56 29.49 -14.31
CA PHE A 19 5.28 28.69 -15.51
C PHE A 19 6.49 28.56 -16.44
N VAL A 20 7.33 29.59 -16.54
CA VAL A 20 8.62 29.52 -17.25
C VAL A 20 9.53 28.46 -16.62
N GLY A 21 9.62 28.42 -15.29
CA GLY A 21 10.40 27.42 -14.56
C GLY A 21 9.92 25.99 -14.80
N ILE A 22 8.60 25.76 -14.73
CA ILE A 22 8.01 24.44 -15.04
C ILE A 22 8.29 24.05 -16.50
N SER A 23 8.13 24.99 -17.44
CA SER A 23 8.39 24.73 -18.87
C SER A 23 9.85 24.36 -19.11
N PHE A 24 10.77 25.09 -18.49
CA PHE A 24 12.21 24.83 -18.57
C PHE A 24 12.58 23.45 -18.00
N ALA A 25 12.06 23.09 -16.83
CA ALA A 25 12.27 21.77 -16.23
C ALA A 25 11.75 20.64 -17.14
N GLY A 26 10.64 20.88 -17.84
CA GLY A 26 10.08 19.97 -18.84
C GLY A 26 11.02 19.78 -20.04
N ILE A 27 11.57 20.87 -20.59
CA ILE A 27 12.49 20.83 -21.75
C ILE A 27 13.81 20.12 -21.40
N VAL A 28 14.37 20.42 -20.22
CA VAL A 28 15.62 19.80 -19.74
C VAL A 28 15.40 18.34 -19.31
N GLY A 29 14.15 17.90 -19.19
CA GLY A 29 13.81 16.55 -18.76
C GLY A 29 14.16 16.29 -17.28
N ALA A 30 14.22 17.34 -16.46
CA ALA A 30 14.63 17.25 -15.05
C ALA A 30 13.74 16.32 -14.21
N ALA A 31 12.49 16.12 -14.64
CA ALA A 31 11.52 15.25 -13.98
C ALA A 31 11.28 13.91 -14.71
N LYS A 32 12.02 13.62 -15.79
CA LYS A 32 11.81 12.40 -16.58
C LYS A 32 12.23 11.17 -15.76
N ASN A 33 11.37 10.15 -15.70
CA ASN A 33 11.58 8.89 -14.98
C ASN A 33 11.69 8.99 -13.45
N GLN A 34 11.28 10.11 -12.85
CA GLN A 34 11.35 10.31 -11.39
C GLN A 34 10.03 9.96 -10.66
N GLY A 35 9.06 9.36 -11.35
CA GLY A 35 7.77 8.98 -10.77
C GLY A 35 7.09 10.14 -10.03
N LEU A 36 6.65 9.90 -8.79
CA LEU A 36 6.02 10.90 -7.92
C LEU A 36 6.96 12.08 -7.59
N ALA A 37 8.26 11.82 -7.47
CA ALA A 37 9.26 12.87 -7.21
C ALA A 37 9.40 13.84 -8.39
N GLY A 38 9.05 13.41 -9.61
CA GLY A 38 9.02 14.26 -10.79
C GLY A 38 8.14 15.50 -10.60
N GLY A 39 6.95 15.34 -10.01
CA GLY A 39 6.05 16.46 -9.72
C GLY A 39 6.66 17.48 -8.76
N ALA A 40 7.29 17.01 -7.68
CA ALA A 40 7.98 17.87 -6.72
C ALA A 40 9.18 18.61 -7.34
N ILE A 41 9.94 17.95 -8.23
CA ILE A 41 11.05 18.56 -8.96
C ILE A 41 10.54 19.68 -9.87
N LEU A 42 9.49 19.42 -10.67
CA LEU A 42 8.85 20.45 -11.52
C LEU A 42 8.38 21.66 -10.70
N LEU A 43 7.73 21.42 -9.56
CA LEU A 43 7.30 22.49 -8.66
C LEU A 43 8.48 23.27 -8.07
N GLY A 44 9.57 22.59 -7.72
CA GLY A 44 10.81 23.21 -7.23
C GLY A 44 11.40 24.19 -8.24
N TYR A 45 11.53 23.78 -9.51
CA TYR A 45 12.00 24.65 -10.59
C TYR A 45 11.06 25.85 -10.83
N GLY A 46 9.74 25.62 -10.73
CA GLY A 46 8.74 26.69 -10.75
C GLY A 46 8.97 27.70 -9.62
N MET A 47 9.13 27.24 -8.39
CA MET A 47 9.31 28.09 -7.22
C MET A 47 10.61 28.91 -7.27
N VAL A 48 11.73 28.29 -7.65
CA VAL A 48 13.01 29.00 -7.79
C VAL A 48 12.93 30.08 -8.86
N SER A 49 12.31 29.76 -10.01
CA SER A 49 12.12 30.72 -11.10
C SER A 49 11.20 31.87 -10.69
N ALA A 50 10.13 31.58 -9.94
CA ALA A 50 9.20 32.58 -9.41
C ALA A 50 9.90 33.56 -8.45
N LEU A 51 10.79 33.07 -7.59
CA LEU A 51 11.60 33.92 -6.71
C LEU A 51 12.55 34.83 -7.51
N ILE A 52 13.20 34.29 -8.55
CA ILE A 52 14.04 35.10 -9.46
C ILE A 52 13.19 36.18 -10.15
N GLY A 53 12.01 35.81 -10.66
CA GLY A 53 11.06 36.74 -11.28
C GLY A 53 10.62 37.85 -10.32
N LEU A 54 10.35 37.51 -9.06
CA LEU A 54 10.01 38.47 -8.02
C LEU A 54 11.16 39.46 -7.77
N ILE A 55 12.39 38.98 -7.61
CA ILE A 55 13.57 39.83 -7.43
C ILE A 55 13.75 40.78 -8.62
N ILE A 56 13.69 40.25 -9.85
CA ILE A 56 13.77 41.06 -11.08
C ILE A 56 12.67 42.13 -11.10
N SER A 57 11.44 41.77 -10.73
CA SER A 57 10.31 42.71 -10.73
C SER A 57 10.48 43.87 -9.73
N ILE A 58 11.11 43.61 -8.57
CA ILE A 58 11.44 44.65 -7.57
C ILE A 58 12.50 45.61 -8.13
N PHE A 59 13.54 45.10 -8.81
CA PHE A 59 14.54 45.95 -9.44
C PHE A 59 13.96 46.79 -10.58
N ILE A 60 13.10 46.19 -11.41
CA ILE A 60 12.41 46.89 -12.50
C ILE A 60 11.51 47.98 -11.95
N SER A 61 10.70 47.72 -10.91
CA SER A 61 9.78 48.71 -10.34
C SER A 61 10.52 49.90 -9.70
N TYR A 62 11.73 49.67 -9.19
CA TYR A 62 12.56 50.72 -8.62
C TYR A 62 13.04 51.72 -9.67
N LYS A 63 13.53 51.24 -10.82
CA LYS A 63 14.13 52.09 -11.86
C LYS A 63 13.16 52.57 -12.94
N SER A 64 11.98 51.95 -13.06
CA SER A 64 11.11 52.16 -14.23
C SER A 64 10.03 53.22 -14.02
N PRO A 65 9.68 54.00 -15.06
CA PRO A 65 8.58 54.94 -15.01
C PRO A 65 7.22 54.21 -15.03
N ARG A 66 6.20 54.83 -14.44
CA ARG A 66 4.82 54.28 -14.36
C ARG A 66 4.25 53.73 -15.68
N PRO A 67 4.35 54.43 -16.85
CA PRO A 67 3.80 53.89 -18.10
C PRO A 67 4.45 52.58 -18.56
N LEU A 68 5.74 52.38 -18.26
CA LEU A 68 6.46 51.14 -18.60
C LEU A 68 5.95 49.98 -17.75
N ILE A 69 5.68 50.21 -16.47
CA ILE A 69 5.13 49.19 -15.55
C ILE A 69 3.74 48.74 -16.00
N ILE A 70 2.89 49.66 -16.47
CA ILE A 70 1.56 49.30 -17.00
C ILE A 70 1.69 48.42 -18.23
N ARG A 71 2.58 48.75 -19.17
CA ARG A 71 2.84 47.94 -20.37
C ARG A 71 3.35 46.54 -20.01
N LEU A 72 4.30 46.45 -19.06
CA LEU A 72 4.81 45.16 -18.58
C LEU A 72 3.71 44.30 -17.93
N ASN A 73 2.81 44.90 -17.14
CA ASN A 73 1.70 44.16 -16.54
C ASN A 73 0.78 43.55 -17.61
N VAL A 74 0.46 44.32 -18.67
CA VAL A 74 -0.35 43.80 -19.78
C VAL A 74 0.35 42.63 -20.48
N VAL A 75 1.65 42.76 -20.76
CA VAL A 75 2.44 41.68 -21.38
C VAL A 75 2.48 40.44 -20.49
N LEU A 76 2.79 40.58 -19.21
CA LEU A 76 2.84 39.46 -18.26
C LEU A 76 1.46 38.81 -18.05
N ALA A 77 0.38 39.59 -18.06
CA ALA A 77 -0.98 39.06 -17.97
C ALA A 77 -1.33 38.21 -19.20
N ILE A 78 -0.99 38.68 -20.41
CA ILE A 78 -1.18 37.92 -21.66
C ILE A 78 -0.33 36.64 -21.63
N CYS A 79 0.93 36.72 -21.21
CA CYS A 79 1.79 35.54 -21.06
C CYS A 79 1.22 34.53 -20.06
N SER A 80 0.75 35.00 -18.89
CA SER A 80 0.16 34.13 -17.86
C SER A 80 -1.10 33.42 -18.37
N LEU A 81 -1.98 34.13 -19.10
CA LEU A 81 -3.15 33.54 -19.74
C LEU A 81 -2.76 32.52 -20.81
N GLY A 82 -1.73 32.81 -21.61
CA GLY A 82 -1.19 31.89 -22.61
C GLY A 82 -0.65 30.60 -21.99
N PHE A 83 0.12 30.70 -20.91
CA PHE A 83 0.59 29.53 -20.16
C PHE A 83 -0.56 28.73 -19.56
N TYR A 84 -1.52 29.40 -18.91
CA TYR A 84 -2.70 28.73 -18.35
C TYR A 84 -3.47 27.95 -19.42
N ALA A 85 -3.76 28.58 -20.57
CA ALA A 85 -4.43 27.93 -21.68
C ALA A 85 -3.63 26.73 -22.22
N TYR A 86 -2.32 26.88 -22.40
CA TYR A 86 -1.44 25.79 -22.85
C TYR A 86 -1.47 24.58 -21.89
N TYR A 87 -1.25 24.81 -20.59
CA TYR A 87 -1.24 23.74 -19.60
C TYR A 87 -2.62 23.09 -19.43
N HIS A 88 -3.69 23.88 -19.52
CA HIS A 88 -5.07 23.38 -19.46
C HIS A 88 -5.39 22.47 -20.66
N LEU A 89 -5.03 22.87 -21.88
CA LEU A 89 -5.20 22.03 -23.07
C LEU A 89 -4.38 20.74 -22.97
N LYS A 90 -3.13 20.84 -22.53
CA LYS A 90 -2.25 19.69 -22.31
C LYS A 90 -2.80 18.74 -21.25
N TYR A 91 -3.41 19.27 -20.19
CA TYR A 91 -4.07 18.47 -19.16
C TYR A 91 -5.24 17.66 -19.72
N ILE A 92 -6.10 18.29 -20.53
CA ILE A 92 -7.23 17.62 -21.20
C ILE A 92 -6.73 16.53 -22.16
N GLU A 93 -5.69 16.80 -22.94
CA GLU A 93 -5.12 15.81 -23.87
C GLU A 93 -4.58 14.59 -23.12
N ASN A 94 -3.87 14.80 -22.01
CA ASN A 94 -3.38 13.72 -21.16
C ASN A 94 -4.50 12.91 -20.51
N GLN A 95 -5.65 13.52 -20.18
CA GLN A 95 -6.81 12.77 -19.68
C GLN A 95 -7.39 11.86 -20.76
N LYS A 96 -7.56 12.35 -21.99
CA LYS A 96 -8.08 11.55 -23.11
C LYS A 96 -7.19 10.33 -23.43
N ILE A 97 -5.88 10.47 -23.30
CA ILE A 97 -4.93 9.36 -23.51
C ILE A 97 -5.11 8.29 -22.41
N LYS A 98 -5.28 8.70 -21.15
CA LYS A 98 -5.53 7.77 -20.03
C LYS A 98 -6.84 7.01 -20.22
N ASP A 99 -7.91 7.71 -20.59
CA ASP A 99 -9.22 7.09 -20.84
C ASP A 99 -9.15 6.05 -21.98
N GLN A 100 -8.32 6.28 -23.00
CA GLN A 100 -8.11 5.33 -24.11
C GLN A 100 -7.21 4.14 -23.73
N GLU A 101 -6.23 4.32 -22.85
CA GLU A 101 -5.38 3.23 -22.34
C GLU A 101 -6.15 2.32 -21.38
N GLU A 102 -7.02 2.89 -20.55
CA GLU A 102 -7.91 2.12 -19.67
C GLU A 102 -8.87 1.25 -20.50
N GLN A 103 -9.43 1.77 -21.60
CA GLN A 103 -10.29 0.98 -22.51
C GLN A 103 -9.57 -0.12 -23.31
N LYS A 104 -8.26 -0.04 -23.52
CA LYS A 104 -7.49 -1.08 -24.22
C LYS A 104 -7.07 -2.26 -23.33
N THR A 105 -7.15 -2.11 -22.01
CA THR A 105 -6.64 -3.12 -21.06
C THR A 105 -7.69 -4.16 -20.65
N GLU A 106 -8.95 -4.03 -21.10
CA GLU A 106 -10.04 -4.98 -20.86
C GLU A 106 -10.10 -6.18 -21.84
N GLN A 107 -9.07 -6.44 -22.66
CA GLN A 107 -9.01 -7.68 -23.42
C GLN A 107 -8.54 -8.86 -22.54
N PRO A 108 -9.26 -10.00 -22.52
CA PRO A 108 -8.87 -11.17 -21.74
C PRO A 108 -7.52 -11.69 -22.21
N LYS A 109 -6.51 -11.63 -21.33
CA LYS A 109 -5.17 -12.18 -21.62
C LYS A 109 -5.29 -13.66 -21.96
N GLN A 110 -4.84 -14.02 -23.18
CA GLN A 110 -4.63 -15.41 -23.58
C GLN A 110 -3.68 -16.10 -22.60
N GLN A 111 -4.13 -17.26 -22.10
CA GLN A 111 -3.32 -18.18 -21.29
C GLN A 111 -2.03 -18.52 -22.04
N THR A 112 -0.89 -18.18 -21.45
CA THR A 112 0.42 -18.54 -21.97
C THR A 112 0.66 -20.01 -21.63
N ILE A 113 0.82 -20.84 -22.66
CA ILE A 113 1.11 -22.28 -22.52
C ILE A 113 2.51 -22.42 -21.88
N PRO A 114 2.67 -23.21 -20.81
CA PRO A 114 3.96 -23.41 -20.17
C PRO A 114 4.91 -24.17 -21.11
N ILE A 115 6.00 -23.53 -21.50
CA ILE A 115 7.14 -24.21 -22.12
C ILE A 115 7.91 -24.89 -21.00
N GLY A 116 7.87 -26.22 -21.02
CA GLY A 116 8.48 -27.07 -20.01
C GLY A 116 10.01 -27.01 -19.99
N LEU A 117 10.55 -27.18 -18.79
CA LEU A 117 11.48 -28.26 -18.44
C LEU A 117 11.66 -28.24 -16.91
N PRO A 118 11.15 -29.25 -16.18
CA PRO A 118 11.43 -29.37 -14.76
C PRO A 118 12.82 -29.96 -14.59
N VAL A 119 13.80 -29.14 -14.18
CA VAL A 119 14.99 -29.68 -13.53
C VAL A 119 14.60 -30.01 -12.10
N SER A 120 14.09 -31.22 -11.93
CA SER A 120 13.94 -31.87 -10.63
C SER A 120 15.34 -32.08 -10.03
N LEU A 121 15.68 -31.30 -9.01
CA LEU A 121 16.71 -31.68 -8.05
C LEU A 121 16.02 -32.20 -6.81
N VAL A 122 16.25 -33.50 -6.59
CA VAL A 122 15.82 -34.30 -5.46
C VAL A 122 16.21 -33.62 -4.15
N SER A 123 15.22 -33.03 -3.47
CA SER A 123 15.31 -32.75 -2.04
C SER A 123 14.86 -34.00 -1.31
N VAL A 124 15.81 -34.77 -0.78
CA VAL A 124 15.54 -35.80 0.23
C VAL A 124 15.08 -35.08 1.49
N TYR A 125 13.78 -34.90 1.62
CA TYR A 125 13.14 -34.63 2.91
C TYR A 125 12.09 -35.71 3.10
N ASP A 126 12.26 -36.50 4.14
CA ASP A 126 11.41 -37.61 4.52
C ASP A 126 10.01 -37.07 4.87
N LYS A 127 9.13 -36.99 3.87
CA LYS A 127 7.73 -36.56 4.01
C LYS A 127 6.85 -37.80 4.08
N THR A 128 6.82 -38.42 5.25
CA THR A 128 5.70 -39.27 5.70
C THR A 128 4.99 -38.62 6.87
N VAL A 129 4.61 -37.34 6.72
CA VAL A 129 3.65 -36.68 7.60
C VAL A 129 2.65 -36.00 6.69
N GLN A 130 1.41 -36.49 6.72
CA GLN A 130 0.29 -35.79 6.09
C GLN A 130 0.25 -34.35 6.62
N PRO A 131 -0.03 -33.34 5.78
CA PRO A 131 -0.07 -31.97 6.24
C PRO A 131 -1.21 -31.84 7.25
N ILE A 132 -0.84 -31.83 8.54
CA ILE A 132 -1.71 -31.27 9.56
C ILE A 132 -1.88 -29.82 9.14
N GLU A 133 -3.11 -29.42 8.85
CA GLU A 133 -3.46 -28.06 8.48
C GLU A 133 -3.17 -27.17 9.70
N THR A 134 -1.91 -26.76 9.82
CA THR A 134 -1.47 -25.97 10.96
C THR A 134 -1.90 -24.53 10.72
N LYS A 135 -2.54 -23.97 11.74
CA LYS A 135 -2.95 -22.56 11.84
C LYS A 135 -1.82 -21.55 11.55
N GLY A 136 -0.55 -21.97 11.56
CA GLY A 136 0.60 -21.07 11.49
C GLY A 136 0.75 -20.21 12.75
N LEU A 137 1.78 -19.38 12.77
CA LEU A 137 2.11 -18.49 13.89
C LEU A 137 1.27 -17.20 13.88
N GLY A 138 0.79 -16.81 12.70
CA GLY A 138 0.03 -15.58 12.48
C GLY A 138 0.13 -15.14 11.03
N MET A 139 0.17 -13.83 10.80
CA MET A 139 0.20 -13.23 9.47
C MET A 139 1.41 -12.33 9.29
N PHE A 140 2.05 -12.45 8.13
CA PHE A 140 3.08 -11.54 7.66
C PHE A 140 2.51 -10.61 6.59
N SER A 141 2.74 -9.31 6.71
CA SER A 141 2.39 -8.32 5.70
C SER A 141 3.65 -7.60 5.21
N PRO A 142 3.90 -7.55 3.89
CA PRO A 142 5.08 -6.87 3.37
C PRO A 142 4.94 -5.35 3.44
N ASN A 143 6.09 -4.66 3.48
CA ASN A 143 6.14 -3.21 3.31
C ASN A 143 5.85 -2.87 1.85
N VAL A 144 4.66 -2.35 1.56
CA VAL A 144 4.21 -2.02 0.20
C VAL A 144 4.63 -0.58 -0.15
N SER A 145 5.47 -0.43 -1.18
CA SER A 145 5.89 0.87 -1.73
C SER A 145 6.45 0.70 -3.16
N GLU A 146 6.57 1.77 -3.93
CA GLU A 146 7.10 1.72 -5.31
C GLU A 146 8.56 1.22 -5.40
N THR A 147 9.32 1.37 -4.32
CA THR A 147 10.75 1.02 -4.27
C THR A 147 11.02 -0.26 -3.51
N THR A 148 10.02 -0.83 -2.85
CA THR A 148 10.18 -2.09 -2.11
C THR A 148 9.92 -3.28 -3.02
N THR A 149 10.87 -4.20 -3.01
CA THR A 149 10.72 -5.52 -3.60
C THR A 149 10.68 -6.53 -2.46
N LEU A 150 9.64 -7.36 -2.42
CA LEU A 150 9.59 -8.49 -1.51
C LEU A 150 10.30 -9.66 -2.18
N TYR A 151 11.50 -9.98 -1.71
CA TYR A 151 12.26 -11.12 -2.20
C TYR A 151 11.87 -12.41 -1.49
N PHE A 152 11.73 -13.48 -2.27
CA PHE A 152 11.54 -14.84 -1.79
C PHE A 152 12.84 -15.62 -1.86
N TYR A 153 13.14 -16.34 -0.80
CA TYR A 153 14.35 -17.14 -0.65
C TYR A 153 13.99 -18.60 -0.43
N ASN A 154 14.75 -19.51 -1.04
CA ASN A 154 14.78 -20.92 -0.67
C ASN A 154 15.82 -21.07 0.45
N TYR A 155 15.39 -21.45 1.65
CA TYR A 155 16.30 -21.50 2.80
C TYR A 155 17.41 -22.54 2.62
N GLN A 156 18.67 -22.11 2.77
CA GLN A 156 19.82 -22.99 2.87
C GLN A 156 20.57 -22.73 4.18
N LEU A 157 20.33 -23.64 5.15
CA LEU A 157 21.06 -23.86 6.40
C LEU A 157 21.13 -22.69 7.43
N PRO A 158 20.88 -22.94 8.73
CA PRO A 158 20.93 -21.92 9.80
C PRO A 158 22.28 -21.22 9.97
N GLU A 159 23.36 -21.80 9.47
CA GLU A 159 24.73 -21.39 9.74
C GLU A 159 25.32 -20.43 8.68
N LYS A 160 24.59 -20.11 7.61
CA LYS A 160 25.07 -19.23 6.53
C LYS A 160 24.51 -17.81 6.66
N SER A 161 25.39 -16.82 6.51
CA SER A 161 25.05 -15.39 6.55
C SER A 161 24.05 -14.99 5.45
N VAL A 162 23.24 -13.96 5.70
CA VAL A 162 22.23 -13.36 4.80
C VAL A 162 22.71 -13.16 3.34
N TYR A 163 24.00 -12.90 3.12
CA TYR A 163 24.60 -12.68 1.80
C TYR A 163 24.76 -13.92 0.92
N GLN A 164 24.48 -15.13 1.44
CA GLN A 164 24.65 -16.39 0.70
C GLN A 164 23.33 -17.02 0.24
N ASN A 165 22.18 -16.46 0.62
CA ASN A 165 20.88 -16.97 0.19
C ASN A 165 20.52 -16.37 -1.18
N ALA A 166 20.47 -17.22 -2.20
CA ALA A 166 20.02 -16.81 -3.53
C ALA A 166 18.52 -16.46 -3.49
N VAL A 167 18.19 -15.32 -4.09
CA VAL A 167 16.79 -14.93 -4.34
C VAL A 167 16.21 -15.91 -5.35
N THR A 168 15.13 -16.57 -4.99
CA THR A 168 14.40 -17.49 -5.87
C THR A 168 13.44 -16.71 -6.77
N ASP A 169 12.74 -15.73 -6.19
CA ASP A 169 11.68 -14.99 -6.87
C ASP A 169 11.34 -13.69 -6.11
N SER A 170 10.40 -12.89 -6.61
CA SER A 170 10.02 -11.64 -5.94
C SER A 170 8.65 -11.09 -6.31
N ILE A 171 8.12 -10.23 -5.45
CA ILE A 171 6.99 -9.34 -5.76
C ILE A 171 7.50 -7.91 -5.82
N THR A 172 7.12 -7.19 -6.87
CA THR A 172 7.31 -5.75 -6.99
C THR A 172 5.98 -5.03 -7.01
N PHE A 173 5.95 -3.82 -6.46
CA PHE A 173 4.75 -2.99 -6.38
C PHE A 173 4.89 -1.76 -7.26
N LYS A 174 3.78 -1.29 -7.80
CA LYS A 174 3.66 -0.01 -8.51
C LYS A 174 2.55 0.80 -7.85
N LYS A 175 2.67 2.12 -7.91
CA LYS A 175 1.59 3.01 -7.50
C LYS A 175 0.62 3.21 -8.67
N THR A 176 -0.67 3.11 -8.38
CA THR A 176 -1.74 3.36 -9.34
C THR A 176 -1.92 4.87 -9.54
N ALA A 177 -2.67 5.25 -10.59
CA ALA A 177 -2.98 6.65 -10.85
C ALA A 177 -3.75 7.33 -9.70
N TYR A 178 -4.48 6.54 -8.89
CA TYR A 178 -5.27 6.99 -7.75
C TYR A 178 -4.47 7.01 -6.43
N GLY A 179 -3.20 6.61 -6.47
CA GLY A 179 -2.29 6.66 -5.33
C GLY A 179 -2.26 5.41 -4.45
N GLU A 180 -3.06 4.40 -4.78
CA GLU A 180 -3.02 3.05 -4.20
C GLU A 180 -1.83 2.25 -4.75
N PHE A 181 -1.58 1.08 -4.18
CA PHE A 181 -0.54 0.18 -4.68
C PHE A 181 -1.15 -1.03 -5.37
N ASP A 182 -0.50 -1.48 -6.43
CA ASP A 182 -0.83 -2.69 -7.17
C ASP A 182 0.43 -3.53 -7.39
N ILE A 183 0.27 -4.81 -7.67
CA ILE A 183 1.39 -5.69 -8.01
C ILE A 183 1.85 -5.35 -9.44
N ALA A 184 3.12 -4.96 -9.57
CA ALA A 184 3.75 -4.73 -10.87
C ALA A 184 4.21 -6.05 -11.50
N ALA A 185 4.87 -6.89 -10.68
CA ALA A 185 5.25 -8.24 -11.05
C ALA A 185 5.15 -9.16 -9.82
N ALA A 186 4.69 -10.39 -10.06
CA ALA A 186 4.63 -11.44 -9.05
C ALA A 186 4.81 -12.81 -9.73
N PRO A 187 5.21 -13.84 -8.98
CA PRO A 187 5.25 -15.20 -9.48
C PRO A 187 3.85 -15.69 -9.86
N SER A 188 3.74 -16.48 -10.93
CA SER A 188 2.44 -17.02 -11.39
C SER A 188 1.79 -17.99 -10.40
N TYR A 189 2.57 -18.57 -9.49
CA TYR A 189 2.08 -19.45 -8.43
C TYR A 189 1.60 -18.70 -7.18
N LEU A 190 1.71 -17.37 -7.13
CA LEU A 190 1.40 -16.61 -5.93
C LEU A 190 -0.11 -16.60 -5.65
N VAL A 191 -0.51 -17.21 -4.53
CA VAL A 191 -1.90 -17.19 -4.04
C VAL A 191 -1.85 -16.98 -2.52
N PRO A 192 -1.71 -15.73 -2.06
CA PRO A 192 -1.55 -15.44 -0.63
C PRO A 192 -2.83 -15.77 0.15
N GLU A 193 -2.73 -15.74 1.48
CA GLU A 193 -3.86 -15.93 2.37
C GLU A 193 -4.96 -14.90 2.07
N HIS A 194 -4.57 -13.61 2.04
CA HIS A 194 -5.44 -12.48 1.70
C HIS A 194 -4.78 -11.54 0.70
N LEU A 195 -5.53 -11.12 -0.32
CA LEU A 195 -5.12 -10.18 -1.36
C LEU A 195 -6.27 -9.23 -1.73
N LYS A 196 -6.21 -8.00 -1.22
CA LYS A 196 -7.06 -6.85 -1.58
C LYS A 196 -6.22 -5.58 -1.47
N LEU A 197 -5.42 -5.30 -2.51
CA LEU A 197 -4.42 -4.21 -2.50
C LEU A 197 -5.05 -2.82 -2.52
N ASP A 198 -6.25 -2.70 -3.08
CA ASP A 198 -7.15 -1.54 -3.00
C ASP A 198 -7.47 -1.16 -1.54
N TYR A 199 -7.49 -2.15 -0.63
CA TYR A 199 -7.62 -1.93 0.81
C TYR A 199 -6.29 -2.00 1.57
N GLY A 200 -5.15 -2.07 0.87
CA GLY A 200 -3.83 -2.26 1.47
C GLY A 200 -3.62 -3.63 2.13
N ILE A 201 -4.46 -4.62 1.79
CA ILE A 201 -4.44 -5.96 2.39
C ILE A 201 -3.61 -6.88 1.50
N LEU A 202 -2.42 -7.23 2.00
CA LEU A 202 -1.63 -8.35 1.51
C LEU A 202 -1.08 -9.10 2.71
N TYR A 203 -1.59 -10.30 2.96
CA TYR A 203 -1.17 -11.13 4.08
C TYR A 203 -0.79 -12.53 3.61
N PHE A 204 0.32 -13.01 4.16
CA PHE A 204 0.76 -14.38 4.05
C PHE A 204 0.70 -15.04 5.42
N LYS A 205 0.22 -16.28 5.48
CA LYS A 205 0.27 -17.08 6.69
C LYS A 205 1.72 -17.38 7.03
N ALA A 206 2.15 -17.02 8.24
CA ALA A 206 3.49 -17.28 8.73
C ALA A 206 3.56 -18.69 9.32
N ILE A 207 4.49 -19.52 8.84
CA ILE A 207 4.65 -20.92 9.24
C ILE A 207 5.70 -21.04 10.34
N SER A 208 6.86 -20.43 10.14
CA SER A 208 7.98 -20.48 11.08
C SER A 208 8.76 -19.15 11.09
N VAL A 209 9.55 -18.94 12.14
CA VAL A 209 10.36 -17.74 12.32
C VAL A 209 11.77 -18.14 12.73
N THR A 210 12.76 -17.62 12.04
CA THR A 210 14.19 -17.75 12.36
C THR A 210 14.72 -16.43 12.91
N ASN A 211 16.04 -16.25 13.05
CA ASN A 211 16.60 -14.98 13.50
C ASN A 211 16.27 -13.83 12.52
N ASP A 212 16.50 -14.05 11.22
CA ASP A 212 16.44 -12.99 10.20
C ASP A 212 15.29 -13.17 9.20
N PHE A 213 14.71 -14.38 9.12
CA PHE A 213 13.68 -14.71 8.15
C PHE A 213 12.37 -15.17 8.80
N VAL A 214 11.28 -14.95 8.08
CA VAL A 214 9.97 -15.55 8.32
C VAL A 214 9.69 -16.51 7.17
N GLU A 215 9.33 -17.75 7.47
CA GLU A 215 8.77 -18.66 6.48
C GLU A 215 7.29 -18.35 6.34
N ILE A 216 6.86 -18.09 5.11
CA ILE A 216 5.49 -17.73 4.78
C ILE A 216 4.92 -18.71 3.74
N GLU A 217 3.62 -18.95 3.80
CA GLU A 217 2.89 -19.67 2.76
C GLU A 217 2.57 -18.71 1.61
N VAL A 218 3.21 -18.93 0.46
CA VAL A 218 3.05 -18.09 -0.75
C VAL A 218 1.91 -18.55 -1.64
N ASN A 219 1.44 -19.78 -1.46
CA ASN A 219 0.27 -20.32 -2.15
C ASN A 219 -0.59 -21.15 -1.18
N LYS A 220 -1.76 -20.63 -0.82
CA LYS A 220 -2.69 -21.29 0.11
C LYS A 220 -3.36 -22.54 -0.43
N LEU A 221 -3.37 -22.74 -1.75
CA LEU A 221 -3.97 -23.91 -2.40
C LEU A 221 -2.98 -25.08 -2.46
N THR A 222 -1.69 -24.79 -2.68
CA THR A 222 -0.65 -25.82 -2.80
C THR A 222 0.20 -25.97 -1.54
N HIS A 223 0.01 -25.11 -0.54
CA HIS A 223 0.83 -24.99 0.66
C HIS A 223 2.32 -24.77 0.37
N GLN A 224 2.63 -24.14 -0.77
CA GLN A 224 4.00 -23.77 -1.10
C GLN A 224 4.48 -22.68 -0.13
N THR A 225 5.66 -22.86 0.44
CA THR A 225 6.29 -21.89 1.34
C THR A 225 7.52 -21.24 0.72
N ALA A 226 7.86 -20.06 1.21
CA ALA A 226 9.10 -19.37 0.91
C ALA A 226 9.55 -18.56 2.13
N PHE A 227 10.83 -18.21 2.17
CA PHE A 227 11.36 -17.35 3.23
C PHE A 227 11.39 -15.90 2.76
N VAL A 228 11.07 -14.98 3.68
CA VAL A 228 11.17 -13.53 3.49
C VAL A 228 11.96 -12.91 4.64
N HIS A 229 12.66 -11.82 4.38
CA HIS A 229 13.43 -11.15 5.42
C HIS A 229 12.50 -10.43 6.41
N LYS A 230 12.76 -10.48 7.71
CA LYS A 230 11.90 -9.84 8.71
C LYS A 230 11.74 -8.34 8.50
N SER A 231 12.78 -7.66 8.00
CA SER A 231 12.72 -6.21 7.76
C SER A 231 11.92 -5.82 6.51
N SER A 232 11.51 -6.78 5.66
CA SER A 232 10.73 -6.48 4.46
C SER A 232 9.23 -6.39 4.73
N GLY A 233 8.80 -6.46 6.00
CA GLY A 233 7.40 -6.38 6.39
C GLY A 233 7.21 -6.42 7.91
N GLU A 234 5.98 -6.67 8.31
CA GLU A 234 5.56 -6.82 9.71
C GLU A 234 4.97 -8.21 9.92
N LEU A 235 5.47 -8.93 10.92
CA LEU A 235 4.87 -10.17 11.41
C LEU A 235 3.96 -9.87 12.59
N LYS A 236 2.66 -10.19 12.45
CA LYS A 236 1.68 -10.17 13.54
C LYS A 236 1.31 -11.59 13.92
N TYR A 237 1.71 -12.02 15.10
CA TYR A 237 1.20 -13.27 15.68
C TYR A 237 -0.31 -13.21 15.84
N TRP A 238 -0.97 -14.38 15.87
CA TRP A 238 -2.43 -14.47 15.95
C TRP A 238 -3.09 -13.52 16.98
N PRO A 239 -2.60 -13.39 18.23
CA PRO A 239 -3.21 -12.45 19.17
C PRO A 239 -3.15 -11.00 18.71
N ALA A 240 -2.02 -10.56 18.15
CA ALA A 240 -1.89 -9.20 17.65
C ALA A 240 -2.73 -9.00 16.38
N PHE A 241 -2.72 -9.97 15.47
CA PHE A 241 -3.47 -9.94 14.22
C PHE A 241 -4.98 -9.90 14.44
N LEU A 242 -5.52 -10.74 15.31
CA LEU A 242 -6.97 -10.80 15.58
C LEU A 242 -7.50 -9.55 16.28
N LEU A 243 -6.64 -8.71 16.86
CA LEU A 243 -7.07 -7.40 17.36
C LEU A 243 -7.14 -6.33 16.26
N THR A 244 -6.68 -6.64 15.04
CA THR A 244 -6.75 -5.74 13.87
C THR A 244 -7.92 -6.01 12.94
N VAL A 245 -8.61 -7.15 13.09
CA VAL A 245 -9.77 -7.50 12.26
C VAL A 245 -11.01 -6.76 12.75
N ASN A 246 -11.99 -6.58 11.87
CA ASN A 246 -13.24 -5.90 12.20
C ASN A 246 -14.11 -6.78 13.11
N SER A 247 -14.30 -8.04 12.70
CA SER A 247 -15.17 -8.98 13.38
C SER A 247 -14.61 -10.39 13.36
N VAL A 248 -15.10 -11.21 14.29
CA VAL A 248 -14.86 -12.64 14.38
C VAL A 248 -16.18 -13.37 14.52
N GLU A 249 -16.23 -14.60 14.02
CA GLU A 249 -17.40 -15.47 14.08
C GLU A 249 -16.97 -16.88 14.46
N PHE A 250 -17.86 -17.63 15.11
CA PHE A 250 -17.62 -19.04 15.36
C PHE A 250 -17.67 -19.83 14.06
N ILE A 251 -16.73 -20.76 13.87
CA ILE A 251 -16.82 -21.71 12.76
C ILE A 251 -18.01 -22.66 12.97
N HIS A 252 -18.24 -23.05 14.22
CA HIS A 252 -19.31 -23.97 14.65
C HIS A 252 -20.09 -23.35 15.82
N PRO A 253 -20.97 -22.36 15.56
CA PRO A 253 -21.67 -21.61 16.61
C PRO A 253 -22.49 -22.48 17.56
N GLU A 254 -22.97 -23.64 17.11
CA GLU A 254 -23.72 -24.62 17.89
C GLU A 254 -22.87 -25.34 18.96
N THR A 255 -21.55 -25.35 18.80
CA THR A 255 -20.62 -26.04 19.71
C THR A 255 -19.95 -25.10 20.72
N GLN A 256 -20.15 -23.80 20.56
CA GLN A 256 -19.43 -22.77 21.31
C GLN A 256 -20.38 -21.84 22.05
N ASN A 257 -19.90 -21.33 23.18
CA ASN A 257 -20.64 -20.39 24.01
C ASN A 257 -19.79 -19.16 24.29
N ILE A 258 -20.47 -18.06 24.60
CA ILE A 258 -19.84 -16.85 25.11
C ILE A 258 -19.93 -16.89 26.64
N TYR A 259 -18.81 -16.67 27.30
CA TYR A 259 -18.69 -16.82 28.75
C TYR A 259 -18.46 -15.47 29.45
N VAL A 260 -18.90 -15.34 30.69
CA VAL A 260 -18.64 -14.14 31.51
C VAL A 260 -17.18 -14.03 31.94
N LYS A 261 -16.42 -15.14 31.93
CA LYS A 261 -15.00 -15.26 32.32
C LYS A 261 -14.29 -16.24 31.38
N PRO A 262 -12.96 -16.17 31.23
CA PRO A 262 -12.18 -17.05 30.35
C PRO A 262 -11.99 -18.46 30.96
N LEU A 263 -13.10 -19.16 31.23
CA LEU A 263 -13.14 -20.48 31.86
C LEU A 263 -14.30 -21.28 31.27
N ASN A 264 -14.09 -22.56 30.97
CA ASN A 264 -15.11 -23.44 30.36
C ASN A 264 -16.37 -23.64 31.24
N HIS A 265 -16.25 -23.46 32.56
CA HIS A 265 -17.35 -23.63 33.53
C HIS A 265 -17.97 -22.31 33.98
N ALA A 266 -17.61 -21.18 33.35
CA ALA A 266 -18.19 -19.88 33.68
C ALA A 266 -19.64 -19.76 33.21
N GLY A 267 -20.37 -18.78 33.75
CA GLY A 267 -21.72 -18.46 33.28
C GLY A 267 -21.73 -18.06 31.80
N ILE A 268 -22.80 -18.42 31.10
CA ILE A 268 -22.98 -18.17 29.67
C ILE A 268 -23.73 -16.85 29.46
N VAL A 269 -23.26 -16.06 28.51
CA VAL A 269 -23.89 -14.83 28.02
C VAL A 269 -24.96 -15.24 26.99
N LYS A 270 -26.22 -14.86 27.22
CA LYS A 270 -27.38 -15.28 26.39
C LYS A 270 -27.94 -14.15 25.52
N GLN A 271 -27.32 -12.98 25.55
CA GLN A 271 -27.73 -11.83 24.74
C GLN A 271 -27.63 -12.19 23.25
N SER A 272 -28.67 -11.82 22.49
CA SER A 272 -28.64 -11.94 21.02
C SER A 272 -27.67 -10.92 20.45
N TYR A 273 -26.91 -11.32 19.44
CA TYR A 273 -25.91 -10.50 18.76
C TYR A 273 -25.74 -10.97 17.32
N ASN A 274 -25.14 -10.13 16.50
CA ASN A 274 -24.91 -10.36 15.08
C ASN A 274 -23.41 -10.36 14.77
N PHE A 275 -22.64 -9.51 15.46
CA PHE A 275 -21.19 -9.42 15.27
C PHE A 275 -20.43 -9.51 16.59
N MET A 276 -19.24 -10.09 16.55
CA MET A 276 -18.29 -10.07 17.66
C MET A 276 -17.04 -9.28 17.28
N GLN A 277 -16.75 -8.21 18.01
CA GLN A 277 -15.55 -7.41 17.79
C GLN A 277 -14.47 -7.75 18.84
N PRO A 278 -13.27 -8.18 18.45
CA PRO A 278 -12.18 -8.47 19.37
C PRO A 278 -11.70 -7.23 20.14
N LEU A 279 -11.59 -7.34 21.47
CA LEU A 279 -11.06 -6.26 22.32
C LEU A 279 -9.78 -6.63 23.04
N LYS A 280 -9.64 -7.89 23.46
CA LYS A 280 -8.49 -8.35 24.23
C LYS A 280 -8.31 -9.84 24.04
N ILE A 281 -7.06 -10.30 23.98
CA ILE A 281 -6.75 -11.73 23.95
C ILE A 281 -5.94 -12.09 25.19
N ASN A 282 -6.28 -13.23 25.80
CA ASN A 282 -5.60 -13.83 26.92
C ASN A 282 -5.46 -15.33 26.65
N GLN A 283 -4.27 -15.74 26.19
CA GLN A 283 -4.00 -17.12 25.77
C GLN A 283 -5.09 -17.59 24.77
N ASP A 284 -5.81 -18.66 25.09
CA ASP A 284 -6.84 -19.28 24.25
C ASP A 284 -8.18 -18.54 24.23
N TRP A 285 -8.30 -17.48 25.04
CA TRP A 285 -9.53 -16.73 25.23
C TRP A 285 -9.46 -15.34 24.64
N MET A 286 -10.53 -14.93 24.00
CA MET A 286 -10.71 -13.61 23.40
C MET A 286 -11.91 -12.94 24.04
N TYR A 287 -11.71 -11.74 24.56
CA TYR A 287 -12.77 -10.88 25.02
C TYR A 287 -13.32 -10.08 23.83
N VAL A 288 -14.63 -10.16 23.63
CA VAL A 288 -15.33 -9.56 22.50
C VAL A 288 -16.44 -8.61 22.97
N LEU A 289 -16.67 -7.56 22.18
CA LEU A 289 -17.93 -6.81 22.17
C LEU A 289 -18.94 -7.57 21.34
N LEU A 290 -20.17 -7.64 21.82
CA LEU A 290 -21.30 -8.17 21.08
C LEU A 290 -22.08 -6.99 20.51
N LEU A 291 -22.28 -6.99 19.20
CA LEU A 291 -22.96 -5.92 18.46
C LEU A 291 -24.23 -6.44 17.79
N ASN A 292 -25.25 -5.59 17.66
CA ASN A 292 -26.46 -5.87 16.86
C ASN A 292 -26.27 -5.43 15.39
N ASP A 293 -27.33 -5.51 14.58
CA ASP A 293 -27.35 -5.08 13.18
C ASP A 293 -27.01 -3.58 12.99
N ASP A 294 -27.31 -2.75 13.99
CA ASP A 294 -27.03 -1.32 13.98
C ASP A 294 -25.61 -0.98 14.50
N PHE A 295 -24.76 -2.00 14.71
CA PHE A 295 -23.42 -1.90 15.32
C PHE A 295 -23.41 -1.31 16.74
N GLU A 296 -24.55 -1.35 17.44
CA GLU A 296 -24.65 -0.93 18.83
C GLU A 296 -24.20 -2.05 19.77
N THR A 297 -23.54 -1.67 20.87
CA THR A 297 -23.08 -2.64 21.87
C THR A 297 -24.25 -3.18 22.69
N VAL A 298 -24.54 -4.47 22.52
CA VAL A 298 -25.58 -5.19 23.27
C VAL A 298 -25.02 -6.05 24.41
N GLY A 299 -23.71 -6.31 24.40
CA GLY A 299 -23.07 -7.11 25.44
C GLY A 299 -21.57 -7.23 25.27
N LYS A 300 -20.96 -8.00 26.18
CA LYS A 300 -19.54 -8.36 26.14
C LYS A 300 -19.36 -9.76 26.71
N GLY A 301 -18.32 -10.46 26.27
CA GLY A 301 -18.01 -11.77 26.82
C GLY A 301 -16.71 -12.35 26.32
N TRP A 302 -16.38 -13.53 26.82
CA TRP A 302 -15.19 -14.28 26.49
C TRP A 302 -15.55 -15.45 25.59
N ILE A 303 -14.84 -15.58 24.49
CA ILE A 303 -14.93 -16.71 23.57
C ILE A 303 -13.61 -17.45 23.53
N LYS A 304 -13.65 -18.77 23.31
CA LYS A 304 -12.46 -19.56 23.08
C LYS A 304 -12.14 -19.49 21.57
N TRP A 305 -11.02 -18.86 21.22
CA TRP A 305 -10.63 -18.64 19.82
C TRP A 305 -9.56 -19.63 19.34
N ASN A 306 -8.87 -20.26 20.29
CA ASN A 306 -7.83 -21.25 20.04
C ASN A 306 -8.06 -22.47 20.94
N ASP A 307 -7.87 -23.67 20.41
CA ASP A 307 -7.82 -24.89 21.22
C ASP A 307 -6.76 -25.83 20.69
N ASN A 308 -5.71 -26.07 21.48
CA ASN A 308 -4.60 -26.95 21.11
C ASN A 308 -3.99 -26.65 19.72
N GLY A 309 -3.96 -25.37 19.32
CA GLY A 309 -3.41 -24.94 18.04
C GLY A 309 -4.42 -24.82 16.90
N ASN A 310 -5.67 -25.21 17.11
CA ASN A 310 -6.75 -25.07 16.12
C ASN A 310 -7.48 -23.73 16.33
N LEU A 311 -7.75 -23.00 15.24
CA LEU A 311 -8.66 -21.87 15.27
C LEU A 311 -10.09 -22.38 15.41
N LEU A 312 -10.84 -21.79 16.34
CA LEU A 312 -12.28 -22.05 16.49
C LEU A 312 -13.13 -20.93 15.87
N ILE A 313 -12.48 -19.92 15.32
CA ILE A 313 -13.12 -18.72 14.78
C ILE A 313 -12.68 -18.47 13.34
N THR A 314 -13.57 -17.85 12.58
CA THR A 314 -13.23 -17.12 11.35
C THR A 314 -13.19 -15.62 11.64
N TYR A 315 -12.65 -14.83 10.72
CA TYR A 315 -12.47 -13.39 10.87
C TYR A 315 -12.75 -12.65 9.57
N SER A 316 -13.19 -11.40 9.70
CA SER A 316 -13.38 -10.49 8.57
C SER A 316 -12.63 -9.17 8.76
N PHE A 317 -12.01 -8.70 7.68
CA PHE A 317 -11.38 -7.38 7.64
C PHE A 317 -12.37 -6.24 7.37
N LEU A 318 -13.49 -6.57 6.73
CA LEU A 318 -14.48 -5.60 6.25
C LEU A 318 -15.85 -5.96 6.85
N SER A 319 -16.64 -4.94 7.14
CA SER A 319 -18.05 -5.08 7.53
C SER A 319 -18.91 -5.56 6.37
#